data_AF-A0A3A4NR89-F1
#
_entry.id   AF-A0A3A4NR89-F1
#
_cell.length_a   1.000
_cell.length_b   1.000
_cell.length_c   1.000
_cell.angle_alpha   90.00
_cell.angle_beta   90.00
_cell.angle_gamma   90.00
#
_symmetry.space_group_name_H-M   'P 1'
#
loop_
_entity.id
_entity.type
_entity.pdbx_description
1 polymer ?
#
loop_
_entity_poly.entity_id
_entity_poly.type
_entity_poly.pdbx_seq_one_letter_code
_entity_poly.pdbx_strand_id
1 'polypeptide(L)'
;MKLLTRSAVDKIMWKIGKQTSREMSLEAERFNKEQPLLATFVNAFTAELPPQARDLTLYLAYLTWRIFEGGGNKTSHVSASIILDQIQQNWLFIERFVRMRKMEAGSYLSEIDFLSQPHILDYIASIALAEGRSNGIAEHHLGYMVFVLKTVLDSLDAAGTESP
;
A
#
# COMPACT_ATOMS: atom_id res chain seq x y z
N MET A 1 4.12 -11.46 9.98
CA MET A 1 2.78 -11.06 10.46
C MET A 1 1.78 -12.13 10.05
N LYS A 2 0.63 -12.29 10.71
CA LYS A 2 -0.42 -13.21 10.21
C LYS A 2 -1.04 -12.61 8.95
N LEU A 3 -1.21 -13.41 7.90
CA LEU A 3 -1.91 -12.99 6.69
C LEU A 3 -3.37 -12.66 7.00
N LEU A 4 -3.82 -11.44 6.61
CA LEU A 4 -5.22 -11.09 6.67
C LEU A 4 -5.97 -11.78 5.53
N THR A 5 -7.01 -12.55 5.87
CA THR A 5 -7.88 -13.18 4.88
C THR A 5 -8.71 -12.12 4.16
N ARG A 6 -9.17 -12.44 2.94
CA ARG A 6 -10.08 -11.56 2.19
C ARG A 6 -11.31 -11.13 3.01
N SER A 7 -11.94 -12.07 3.72
CA SER A 7 -13.09 -11.77 4.58
C SER A 7 -12.76 -10.81 5.73
N ALA A 8 -11.53 -10.83 6.24
CA ALA A 8 -11.09 -9.89 7.28
C ALA A 8 -10.91 -8.49 6.68
N VAL A 9 -10.26 -8.39 5.52
CA VAL A 9 -10.11 -7.12 4.78
C VAL A 9 -11.49 -6.52 4.47
N ASP A 10 -12.41 -7.30 3.91
CA ASP A 10 -13.76 -6.85 3.58
C ASP A 10 -14.51 -6.32 4.82
N LYS A 11 -14.39 -7.01 5.96
CA LYS A 11 -15.02 -6.58 7.22
C LYS A 11 -14.43 -5.29 7.75
N ILE A 12 -13.11 -5.11 7.66
CA ILE A 12 -12.44 -3.87 8.09
C ILE A 12 -12.87 -2.73 7.15
N MET A 13 -12.88 -2.97 5.85
CA MET A 13 -13.29 -2.01 4.84
C MET A 13 -14.75 -1.57 5.00
N TRP A 14 -15.65 -2.50 5.29
CA TRP A 14 -17.04 -2.17 5.61
C TRP A 14 -17.17 -1.26 6.84
N LYS A 15 -16.32 -1.45 7.86
CA LYS A 15 -16.32 -0.56 9.04
C LYS A 15 -15.79 0.83 8.69
N ILE A 16 -14.72 0.91 7.90
CA ILE A 16 -14.14 2.18 7.45
C ILE A 16 -15.17 2.95 6.59
N GLY A 17 -15.88 2.26 5.69
CA GLY A 17 -16.91 2.86 4.85
C GLY A 17 -18.14 3.40 5.61
N LYS A 18 -18.28 3.10 6.91
CA LYS A 18 -19.32 3.67 7.77
C LYS A 18 -18.88 4.91 8.54
N GLN A 19 -17.60 5.27 8.46
CA GLN A 19 -17.09 6.44 9.16
C GLN A 19 -17.60 7.71 8.48
N THR A 20 -17.89 8.71 9.30
CA THR A 20 -18.19 10.07 8.85
C THR A 20 -16.94 10.75 8.31
N SER A 21 -17.11 11.80 7.50
CA SER A 21 -15.96 12.58 6.99
C SER A 21 -15.09 13.13 8.12
N ARG A 22 -15.69 13.55 9.24
CA ARG A 22 -14.95 14.03 10.43
C ARG A 22 -14.08 12.94 11.04
N GLU A 23 -14.62 11.73 11.18
CA GLU A 23 -13.85 10.59 11.70
C GLU A 23 -12.72 10.25 10.74
N MET A 24 -12.94 10.24 9.43
CA MET A 24 -11.88 10.01 8.45
C MET A 24 -10.77 11.06 8.52
N SER A 25 -11.10 12.34 8.71
CA SER A 25 -10.11 13.40 8.87
C SER A 25 -9.26 13.23 10.13
N LEU A 26 -9.88 12.92 11.27
CA LEU A 26 -9.16 12.65 12.53
C LEU A 26 -8.23 11.44 12.42
N GLU A 27 -8.65 10.43 11.65
CA GLU A 27 -7.86 9.24 11.41
C GLU A 27 -6.69 9.48 10.46
N ALA A 28 -6.87 10.33 9.45
CA ALA A 28 -5.77 10.77 8.60
C ALA A 28 -4.73 11.59 9.39
N GLU A 29 -5.15 12.42 10.34
CA GLU A 29 -4.22 13.09 11.26
C GLU A 29 -3.46 12.09 12.14
N ARG A 30 -4.15 11.02 12.60
CA ARG A 30 -3.50 9.97 13.39
C ARG A 30 -2.45 9.22 12.59
N PHE A 31 -2.71 8.92 11.32
CA PHE A 31 -1.71 8.33 10.42
C PHE A 31 -0.42 9.17 10.37
N ASN A 32 -0.53 10.49 10.25
CA ASN A 32 0.65 11.37 10.23
C ASN A 32 1.42 11.36 11.56
N LYS A 33 0.75 11.18 12.70
CA LYS A 33 1.37 11.15 14.03
C LYS A 33 2.00 9.79 14.34
N GLU A 34 1.34 8.70 13.95
CA GLU A 34 1.77 7.33 14.25
C GLU A 34 2.72 6.76 13.19
N GLN A 35 2.67 7.27 11.95
CA GLN A 35 3.52 6.85 10.85
C GLN A 35 4.15 8.05 10.12
N PRO A 36 4.86 8.95 10.83
CA PRO A 36 5.36 10.21 10.28
C PRO A 36 6.32 9.99 9.10
N LEU A 37 7.25 9.03 9.20
CA LEU A 37 8.21 8.75 8.13
C LEU A 37 7.54 8.13 6.90
N LEU A 38 6.53 7.28 7.11
CA LEU A 38 5.76 6.70 6.01
C LEU A 38 4.93 7.78 5.31
N ALA A 39 4.31 8.68 6.08
CA ALA A 39 3.60 9.83 5.53
C ALA A 39 4.53 10.78 4.76
N THR A 40 5.74 11.03 5.28
CA THR A 40 6.77 11.80 4.57
C THR A 40 7.18 11.12 3.26
N PHE A 41 7.41 9.80 3.29
CA PHE A 41 7.73 9.02 2.09
C PHE A 41 6.65 9.17 1.02
N VAL A 42 5.37 8.93 1.37
CA VAL A 42 4.27 9.01 0.39
C VAL A 42 4.17 10.43 -0.18
N ASN A 43 4.27 11.47 0.66
CA ASN A 43 4.24 12.85 0.18
C ASN A 43 5.41 13.17 -0.76
N ALA A 44 6.63 12.78 -0.41
CA ALA A 44 7.81 13.04 -1.21
C ALA A 44 7.76 12.32 -2.56
N PHE A 45 7.37 11.04 -2.56
CA PHE A 45 7.32 10.24 -3.77
C PHE A 45 6.14 10.60 -4.67
N THR A 46 5.08 11.22 -4.14
CA THR A 46 3.91 11.63 -4.94
C THR A 46 3.90 13.12 -5.30
N ALA A 47 4.93 13.89 -4.94
CA ALA A 47 4.97 15.35 -5.12
C ALA A 47 4.80 15.80 -6.57
N GLU A 48 5.40 15.05 -7.51
CA GLU A 48 5.37 15.33 -8.95
C GLU A 48 4.18 14.67 -9.68
N LEU A 49 3.34 13.92 -8.96
CA LEU A 49 2.14 13.34 -9.56
C LEU A 49 1.07 14.42 -9.80
N PRO A 50 0.22 14.27 -10.82
CA PRO A 50 -0.97 15.11 -10.96
C PRO A 50 -1.81 15.10 -9.67
N PRO A 51 -2.47 16.22 -9.31
CA PRO A 51 -3.18 16.34 -8.03
C PRO A 51 -4.13 15.18 -7.73
N GLN A 52 -4.91 14.75 -8.72
CA GLN A 52 -5.85 13.63 -8.59
C GLN A 52 -5.14 12.30 -8.25
N ALA A 53 -3.98 12.04 -8.85
CA ALA A 53 -3.19 10.85 -8.60
C ALA A 53 -2.51 10.90 -7.23
N ARG A 54 -1.99 12.07 -6.85
CA ARG A 54 -1.42 12.33 -5.53
C ARG A 54 -2.47 12.12 -4.42
N ASP A 55 -3.62 12.76 -4.53
CA ASP A 55 -4.69 12.71 -3.53
C ASP A 55 -5.20 11.27 -3.35
N LEU A 56 -5.42 10.55 -4.45
CA LEU A 56 -5.82 9.15 -4.41
C LEU A 56 -4.74 8.27 -3.76
N THR A 57 -3.46 8.50 -4.05
CA THR A 57 -2.36 7.73 -3.43
C THR A 57 -2.26 7.99 -1.93
N LEU A 58 -2.36 9.24 -1.50
CA LEU A 58 -2.35 9.60 -0.08
C LEU A 58 -3.52 8.94 0.66
N TYR A 59 -4.72 8.98 0.06
CA TYR A 59 -5.90 8.32 0.61
C TYR A 59 -5.70 6.81 0.75
N LEU A 60 -5.20 6.15 -0.31
CA LEU A 60 -4.99 4.70 -0.30
C LEU A 60 -3.84 4.27 0.64
N ALA A 61 -2.82 5.11 0.83
CA ALA A 61 -1.76 4.84 1.81
C ALA A 61 -2.31 4.87 3.24
N TYR A 62 -3.09 5.90 3.57
CA TYR A 62 -3.84 5.98 4.83
C TYR A 62 -4.73 4.74 5.01
N LEU A 63 -5.46 4.36 3.97
CA LEU A 63 -6.38 3.23 4.02
C LEU A 63 -5.64 1.91 4.25
N THR A 64 -4.48 1.74 3.64
CA THR A 64 -3.62 0.57 3.84
C THR A 64 -3.21 0.44 5.30
N TRP A 65 -2.74 1.52 5.93
CA TRP A 65 -2.42 1.53 7.35
C TRP A 65 -3.63 1.19 8.24
N ARG A 66 -4.82 1.70 7.91
CA ARG A 66 -6.06 1.37 8.64
C ARG A 66 -6.45 -0.09 8.55
N ILE A 67 -6.20 -0.75 7.43
CA ILE A 67 -6.44 -2.19 7.28
C ILE A 67 -5.52 -2.97 8.23
N PHE A 68 -4.25 -2.56 8.35
CA PHE A 68 -3.29 -3.17 9.28
C PHE A 68 -3.71 -3.02 10.74
N GLU A 69 -4.09 -1.80 11.16
CA GLU A 69 -4.58 -1.57 12.52
C GLU A 69 -5.87 -2.35 12.82
N GLY A 70 -6.82 -2.35 11.88
CA GLY A 70 -8.08 -3.09 12.00
C GLY A 70 -7.87 -4.62 12.07
N GLY A 71 -6.74 -5.11 11.57
CA GLY A 71 -6.29 -6.50 11.67
C GLY A 71 -5.80 -6.91 13.07
N GLY A 72 -5.76 -5.97 14.04
CA GLY A 72 -5.27 -6.21 15.39
C GLY A 72 -3.76 -6.07 15.53
N ASN A 73 -3.08 -5.58 14.50
CA ASN A 73 -1.65 -5.37 14.51
C ASN A 73 -1.38 -3.92 14.94
N LYS A 74 -0.80 -3.73 16.13
CA LYS A 74 -0.17 -2.45 16.44
C LYS A 74 1.07 -2.33 15.56
N THR A 75 0.97 -1.58 14.49
CA THR A 75 2.14 -1.21 13.69
C THR A 75 2.98 -0.28 14.54
N SER A 76 4.15 -0.73 14.97
CA SER A 76 5.19 0.17 15.46
C SER A 76 5.49 1.24 14.40
N HIS A 77 6.08 2.36 14.81
CA HIS A 77 6.54 3.38 13.87
C HIS A 77 7.47 2.72 12.84
N VAL A 78 7.11 2.80 11.56
CA VAL A 78 7.97 2.33 10.49
C VAL A 78 9.22 3.20 10.44
N SER A 79 10.39 2.58 10.53
CA SER A 79 11.68 3.27 10.47
C SER A 79 12.05 3.63 9.03
N ALA A 80 12.95 4.61 8.88
CA ALA A 80 13.47 4.99 7.57
C ALA A 80 14.21 3.82 6.87
N SER A 81 14.93 2.98 7.63
CA SER A 81 15.65 1.83 7.06
C SER A 81 14.68 0.83 6.45
N ILE A 82 13.57 0.50 7.13
CA ILE A 82 12.54 -0.39 6.60
C ILE A 82 12.00 0.17 5.28
N ILE A 83 11.66 1.46 5.23
CA ILE A 83 11.13 2.09 4.01
C ILE A 83 12.14 2.00 2.87
N LEU A 84 13.41 2.33 3.11
CA LEU A 84 14.47 2.28 2.10
C LEU A 84 14.69 0.84 1.59
N ASP A 85 14.70 -0.14 2.49
CA ASP A 85 14.83 -1.54 2.13
C ASP A 85 13.65 -1.97 1.25
N GLN A 86 12.41 -1.62 1.61
CA GLN A 86 11.23 -1.97 0.82
C GLN A 86 11.17 -1.24 -0.53
N ILE A 87 11.63 0.01 -0.63
CA ILE A 87 11.81 0.70 -1.92
C ILE A 87 12.72 -0.13 -2.82
N GLN A 88 13.87 -0.57 -2.30
CA GLN A 88 14.84 -1.35 -3.07
C GLN A 88 14.28 -2.72 -3.47
N GLN A 89 13.66 -3.44 -2.54
CA GLN A 89 13.05 -4.75 -2.83
C GLN A 89 11.93 -4.63 -3.86
N ASN A 90 11.08 -3.60 -3.76
CA ASN A 90 9.99 -3.39 -4.70
C ASN A 90 10.45 -2.94 -6.08
N TRP A 91 11.53 -2.16 -6.15
CA TRP A 91 12.15 -1.83 -7.42
C TRP A 91 12.68 -3.09 -8.13
N LEU A 92 13.44 -3.92 -7.40
CA LEU A 92 13.95 -5.19 -7.92
C LEU A 92 12.80 -6.13 -8.35
N PHE A 93 11.70 -6.15 -7.60
CA PHE A 93 10.50 -6.90 -7.97
C PHE A 93 9.92 -6.41 -9.31
N ILE A 94 9.78 -5.10 -9.51
CA ILE A 94 9.30 -4.53 -10.78
C ILE A 94 10.25 -4.88 -11.92
N GLU A 95 11.56 -4.74 -11.73
CA GLU A 95 12.55 -5.09 -12.75
C GLU A 95 12.46 -6.57 -13.15
N ARG A 96 12.33 -7.46 -12.17
CA ARG A 96 12.12 -8.90 -12.40
C ARG A 96 10.81 -9.13 -13.14
N PHE A 97 9.71 -8.52 -12.70
CA PHE A 97 8.40 -8.67 -13.33
C PHE A 97 8.38 -8.21 -14.79
N VAL A 98 9.01 -7.07 -15.10
CA VAL A 98 9.16 -6.56 -16.47
C VAL A 98 10.00 -7.51 -17.33
N ARG A 99 11.06 -8.11 -16.77
CA ARG A 99 11.85 -9.14 -17.47
C ARG A 99 11.07 -10.43 -17.66
N MET A 100 10.30 -10.87 -16.68
CA MET A 100 9.51 -12.10 -16.74
C MET A 100 8.30 -11.99 -17.67
N ARG A 101 7.69 -10.82 -17.86
CA ARG A 101 6.68 -10.62 -18.93
C ARG A 101 7.22 -10.90 -20.34
N LYS A 102 8.55 -11.00 -20.51
CA LYS A 102 9.21 -11.42 -21.75
C LYS A 102 9.55 -12.91 -21.80
N MET A 103 9.36 -13.65 -20.71
CA MET A 103 9.55 -15.11 -20.59
C MET A 103 8.20 -15.82 -20.59
N GLU A 104 8.14 -17.07 -21.07
CA GLU A 104 6.88 -17.81 -21.23
C GLU A 104 6.15 -18.11 -19.91
N ALA A 105 4.82 -18.27 -20.01
CA ALA A 105 3.91 -18.47 -18.90
C ALA A 105 4.12 -19.81 -18.17
N GLY A 106 4.93 -19.78 -17.11
CA GLY A 106 5.14 -20.95 -16.24
C GLY A 106 5.90 -20.67 -14.95
N SER A 107 6.79 -19.65 -14.91
CA SER A 107 7.61 -19.35 -13.71
C SER A 107 6.97 -18.37 -12.73
N TYR A 108 5.76 -17.87 -13.01
CA TYR A 108 5.15 -16.79 -12.22
C TYR A 108 4.58 -17.25 -10.88
N LEU A 109 4.19 -18.53 -10.76
CA LEU A 109 3.43 -19.03 -9.60
C LEU A 109 4.29 -19.19 -8.35
N SER A 110 5.60 -19.46 -8.48
CA SER A 110 6.53 -19.52 -7.34
C SER A 110 6.91 -18.15 -6.78
N GLU A 111 6.60 -17.05 -7.48
CA GLU A 111 6.90 -15.69 -7.02
C GLU A 111 5.72 -15.01 -6.30
N ILE A 112 4.52 -15.62 -6.35
CA ILE A 112 3.35 -15.14 -5.58
C ILE A 112 3.58 -15.28 -4.06
N ASP A 113 4.41 -16.24 -3.64
CA ASP A 113 4.79 -16.44 -2.24
C ASP A 113 5.63 -15.29 -1.64
N PHE A 114 6.09 -14.33 -2.45
CA PHE A 114 6.78 -13.11 -1.99
C PHE A 114 5.87 -11.90 -1.75
N LEU A 115 4.56 -12.02 -2.05
CA LEU A 115 3.64 -10.92 -1.84
C LEU A 115 3.25 -10.85 -0.35
N SER A 116 3.77 -9.84 0.35
CA SER A 116 3.24 -9.45 1.65
C SER A 116 1.74 -9.15 1.51
N GLN A 117 0.94 -9.71 2.42
CA GLN A 117 -0.50 -9.49 2.53
C GLN A 117 -1.25 -9.43 1.17
N PRO A 118 -1.28 -10.52 0.38
CA PRO A 118 -1.70 -10.50 -1.02
C PRO A 118 -3.14 -9.99 -1.21
N HIS A 119 -4.02 -10.24 -0.23
CA HIS A 119 -5.41 -9.74 -0.27
C HIS A 119 -5.52 -8.23 -0.05
N ILE A 120 -4.61 -7.62 0.73
CA ILE A 120 -4.58 -6.16 0.90
C ILE A 120 -4.03 -5.52 -0.37
N LEU A 121 -2.96 -6.10 -0.94
CA LEU A 121 -2.36 -5.59 -2.17
C LEU A 121 -3.35 -5.64 -3.34
N ASP A 122 -4.06 -6.76 -3.52
CA ASP A 122 -5.09 -6.93 -4.54
C ASP A 122 -6.20 -5.87 -4.40
N TYR A 123 -6.68 -5.65 -3.17
CA TYR A 123 -7.70 -4.65 -2.88
C TYR A 123 -7.24 -3.22 -3.23
N ILE A 124 -6.09 -2.81 -2.71
CA ILE A 124 -5.56 -1.46 -2.89
C ILE A 124 -5.19 -1.19 -4.35
N ALA A 125 -4.55 -2.15 -5.02
CA ALA A 125 -4.21 -2.03 -6.43
C ALA A 125 -5.48 -1.98 -7.31
N SER A 126 -6.48 -2.79 -7.01
CA SER A 126 -7.77 -2.77 -7.73
C SER A 126 -8.45 -1.40 -7.66
N ILE A 127 -8.48 -0.79 -6.47
CA ILE A 127 -9.06 0.56 -6.30
C ILE A 127 -8.20 1.61 -7.01
N ALA A 128 -6.87 1.58 -6.83
CA ALA A 128 -5.97 2.52 -7.49
C ALA A 128 -6.15 2.52 -9.01
N LEU A 129 -6.29 1.33 -9.62
CA LEU A 129 -6.51 1.18 -11.05
C LEU A 129 -7.92 1.60 -11.49
N ALA A 130 -8.96 1.17 -10.77
CA ALA A 130 -10.34 1.45 -11.14
C ALA A 130 -10.70 2.93 -10.98
N GLU A 131 -10.44 3.51 -9.80
CA GLU A 131 -10.68 4.93 -9.52
C GLU A 131 -9.72 5.80 -10.33
N GLY A 132 -8.47 5.36 -10.46
CA GLY A 132 -7.47 6.09 -11.23
C GLY A 132 -7.85 6.26 -12.69
N ARG A 133 -8.28 5.18 -13.36
CA ARG A 133 -8.78 5.23 -14.73
C ARG A 133 -10.04 6.08 -14.87
N SER A 134 -10.96 5.95 -13.92
CA SER A 134 -12.21 6.72 -13.92
C SER A 134 -11.96 8.23 -13.81
N ASN A 135 -10.90 8.61 -13.08
CA ASN A 135 -10.45 9.99 -12.95
C ASN A 135 -9.49 10.46 -14.07
N GLY A 136 -9.26 9.63 -15.11
CA GLY A 136 -8.41 9.99 -16.24
C GLY A 136 -6.91 10.02 -15.93
N ILE A 137 -6.46 9.33 -14.88
CA ILE A 137 -5.03 9.24 -14.54
C ILE A 137 -4.32 8.33 -15.55
N ALA A 138 -3.22 8.80 -16.12
CA ALA A 138 -2.45 8.07 -17.11
C ALA A 138 -1.83 6.77 -16.54
N GLU A 139 -1.74 5.72 -17.37
CA GLU A 139 -1.28 4.39 -16.95
C GLU A 139 0.10 4.37 -16.27
N HIS A 140 1.05 5.22 -16.71
CA HIS A 140 2.37 5.30 -16.08
C HIS A 140 2.31 5.87 -14.66
N HIS A 141 1.41 6.83 -14.41
CA HIS A 141 1.15 7.31 -13.05
C HIS A 141 0.48 6.21 -12.22
N LEU A 142 -0.48 5.47 -12.76
CA LEU A 142 -1.12 4.35 -12.06
C LEU A 142 -0.09 3.30 -11.60
N GLY A 143 0.82 2.91 -12.50
CA GLY A 143 1.90 1.98 -12.17
C GLY A 143 2.80 2.49 -11.04
N TYR A 144 3.13 3.79 -11.08
CA TYR A 144 3.91 4.43 -10.03
C TYR A 144 3.16 4.55 -8.70
N MET A 145 1.85 4.84 -8.72
CA MET A 145 1.01 4.84 -7.52
C MET A 145 0.99 3.45 -6.86
N VAL A 146 0.83 2.38 -7.64
CA VAL A 146 0.87 1.00 -7.14
C VAL A 146 2.22 0.67 -6.52
N PHE A 147 3.33 1.15 -7.08
CA PHE A 147 4.67 0.99 -6.48
C PHE A 147 4.77 1.66 -5.10
N VAL A 148 4.30 2.91 -4.98
CA VAL A 148 4.29 3.63 -3.69
C VAL A 148 3.41 2.90 -2.67
N LEU A 149 2.22 2.45 -3.07
CA LEU A 149 1.27 1.75 -2.20
C LEU A 149 1.77 0.37 -1.77
N LYS A 150 2.43 -0.37 -2.67
CA LYS A 150 3.10 -1.63 -2.33
C LYS A 150 4.20 -1.39 -1.28
N THR A 151 4.99 -0.34 -1.45
CA THR A 151 6.05 0.03 -0.50
C THR A 151 5.49 0.37 0.87
N VAL A 152 4.35 1.08 0.92
CA VAL A 152 3.62 1.32 2.17
C VAL A 152 3.20 0.01 2.83
N LEU A 153 2.57 -0.88 2.06
CA LEU A 153 2.08 -2.18 2.55
C LEU A 153 3.23 -3.02 3.12
N ASP A 154 4.30 -3.22 2.35
CA ASP A 154 5.40 -4.09 2.75
C ASP A 154 6.14 -3.51 3.96
N SER A 155 6.25 -2.18 4.04
CA SER A 155 6.88 -1.52 5.18
C SER A 155 6.09 -1.74 6.48
N LEU A 156 4.76 -1.70 6.40
CA LEU A 156 3.88 -1.99 7.53
C LEU A 156 3.93 -3.47 7.92
N ASP A 157 4.01 -4.39 6.95
CA ASP A 157 4.14 -5.83 7.19
C ASP A 157 5.48 -6.17 7.85
N ALA A 158 6.57 -5.57 7.38
CA ALA A 158 7.91 -5.72 7.95
C ALA A 158 7.99 -5.17 9.39
N ALA A 159 7.48 -3.97 9.65
CA ALA A 159 7.45 -3.40 10.99
C ALA A 159 6.61 -4.24 11.97
N GLY A 160 5.53 -4.87 11.47
CA GLY A 160 4.70 -5.81 12.25
C GLY A 160 5.38 -7.15 12.54
N THR A 161 6.46 -7.52 11.83
CA THR A 161 7.28 -8.71 12.13
C THR A 161 8.43 -8.46 13.09
N GLU A 162 8.89 -7.22 13.23
CA GLU A 162 10.03 -6.87 14.09
C GLU A 162 9.64 -6.51 15.54
N SER A 163 8.36 -6.55 15.88
CA SER A 163 7.91 -6.35 17.27
C SER A 163 8.15 -7.62 18.10
N PRO A 164 8.99 -7.59 19.15
CA PRO A 164 9.28 -8.74 20.02
C PRO A 164 8.07 -9.22 20.83
#